data_AF-A0A941DU02-F1
#
_entry.id   AF-A0A941DU02-F1
#
_cell.length_a   1.000
_cell.length_b   1.000
_cell.length_c   1.000
_cell.angle_alpha   90.00
_cell.angle_beta   90.00
_cell.angle_gamma   90.00
#
_symmetry.space_group_name_H-M   'P 1'
#
loop_
_entity.id
_entity.type
_entity.pdbx_description
1 polymer ?
#
loop_
_entity_poly.entity_id
_entity_poly.type
_entity_poly.pdbx_seq_one_letter_code
_entity_poly.pdbx_strand_id
1 'polypeptide(L)'
;DTREGNSEVDEASIPEVTQWWKENVGSQDEQAYTRQVIERFDKDESLKLLIVVDKLLTGFDEPKNTVLYIDKPLKEHNLIQAIARVNRLHPLKKFGLLID
;
A
#
# COMPACT_ATOMS: atom_id res chain seq x y z
N ASP A 1 -25.37 42.01 -7.70
CA ASP A 1 -24.38 41.98 -6.62
C ASP A 1 -24.71 40.80 -5.70
N THR A 2 -24.38 39.59 -6.16
CA THR A 2 -24.64 38.34 -5.45
C THR A 2 -23.32 37.91 -4.85
N ARG A 3 -23.23 38.14 -3.54
CA ARG A 3 -22.12 37.82 -2.64
C ARG A 3 -21.48 36.48 -2.99
N GLU A 4 -20.22 36.55 -3.42
CA GLU A 4 -19.26 35.46 -3.40
C GLU A 4 -19.18 34.94 -1.95
N GLY A 5 -19.87 33.83 -1.69
CA GLY A 5 -19.74 33.08 -0.46
C GLY A 5 -18.58 32.13 -0.61
N ASN A 6 -17.44 32.49 -0.02
CA ASN A 6 -16.28 31.62 0.21
C ASN A 6 -16.71 30.18 0.53
N SER A 7 -16.47 29.26 -0.39
CA SER A 7 -16.25 27.86 -0.03
C SER A 7 -14.74 27.66 0.16
N GLU A 8 -14.18 28.37 1.15
CA GLU A 8 -12.95 27.93 1.78
C GLU A 8 -13.34 26.65 2.51
N VAL A 9 -13.10 25.51 1.87
CA VAL A 9 -13.13 24.22 2.55
C VAL A 9 -12.08 24.34 3.65
N ASP A 10 -12.51 24.42 4.91
CA ASP A 10 -11.63 24.49 6.08
C ASP A 10 -10.49 23.47 5.88
N GLU A 11 -9.28 23.96 5.62
CA GLU A 11 -8.08 23.12 5.44
C GLU A 11 -7.86 22.21 6.67
N ALA A 12 -8.39 22.61 7.83
CA ALA A 12 -8.39 21.85 9.07
C ALA A 12 -9.30 20.59 9.07
N SER A 13 -10.22 20.45 8.11
CA SER A 13 -11.17 19.32 8.01
C SER A 13 -10.76 18.29 6.97
N ILE A 14 -9.74 18.59 6.16
CA ILE A 14 -9.24 17.65 5.15
C ILE A 14 -8.40 16.61 5.88
N PRO A 15 -8.72 15.30 5.80
CA PRO A 15 -7.87 14.27 6.37
C PRO A 15 -6.45 14.41 5.82
N GLU A 16 -5.44 14.33 6.68
CA GLU A 16 -4.02 14.49 6.31
C GLU A 16 -3.64 13.62 5.10
N VAL A 17 -4.20 12.42 5.02
CA VAL A 17 -4.03 11.50 3.89
C VAL A 17 -4.54 12.05 2.55
N THR A 18 -5.65 12.78 2.56
CA THR A 18 -6.25 13.40 1.36
C THR A 18 -5.40 14.57 0.88
N GLN A 19 -4.87 15.36 1.82
CA GLN A 19 -3.94 16.44 1.49
C GLN A 19 -2.63 15.87 0.92
N TRP A 20 -2.04 14.89 1.60
CA TRP A 20 -0.83 14.22 1.13
C TRP A 20 -1.02 13.62 -0.26
N TRP A 21 -2.15 12.96 -0.52
CA TRP A 21 -2.46 12.38 -1.83
C TRP A 21 -2.46 13.44 -2.93
N LYS A 22 -3.12 14.58 -2.69
CA LYS A 22 -3.17 15.69 -3.64
C LYS A 22 -1.78 16.26 -3.92
N GLU A 23 -0.92 16.36 -2.92
CA GLU A 23 0.43 16.92 -3.05
C GLU A 23 1.43 15.96 -3.72
N ASN A 24 1.30 14.64 -3.49
CA ASN A 24 2.31 13.65 -3.88
C ASN A 24 1.88 12.77 -5.07
N VAL A 25 0.58 12.55 -5.25
CA VAL A 25 0.00 11.72 -6.31
C VAL A 25 -0.79 12.57 -7.32
N GLY A 26 -1.34 13.70 -6.87
CA GLY A 26 -2.07 14.64 -7.72
C GLY A 26 -3.44 14.09 -8.14
N SER A 27 -3.75 14.21 -9.43
CA SER A 27 -5.02 13.76 -10.01
C SER A 27 -4.96 12.35 -10.60
N GLN A 28 -3.92 11.58 -10.29
CA GLN A 28 -3.75 10.24 -10.82
C GLN A 28 -4.77 9.27 -10.20
N ASP A 29 -5.28 8.36 -11.02
CA ASP A 29 -6.16 7.28 -10.58
C ASP A 29 -5.46 6.36 -9.57
N GLU A 30 -6.16 5.99 -8.51
CA GLU A 30 -5.63 5.19 -7.41
C GLU A 30 -5.13 3.81 -7.87
N GLN A 31 -5.84 3.17 -8.82
CA GLN A 31 -5.45 1.86 -9.33
C GLN A 31 -4.21 1.96 -10.22
N ALA A 32 -4.10 3.03 -11.01
CA ALA A 32 -2.89 3.31 -11.79
C ALA A 32 -1.69 3.56 -10.88
N TYR A 33 -1.84 4.38 -9.83
CA TYR A 33 -0.78 4.64 -8.86
C TYR A 33 -0.35 3.36 -8.15
N THR A 34 -1.30 2.56 -7.67
CA THR A 34 -1.01 1.29 -6.98
C THR A 34 -0.22 0.33 -7.88
N ARG A 35 -0.62 0.18 -9.15
CA ARG A 35 0.11 -0.65 -10.12
C ARG A 35 1.55 -0.16 -10.33
N GLN A 36 1.75 1.15 -10.47
CA GLN A 36 3.09 1.72 -10.65
C GLN A 36 3.98 1.51 -9.42
N VAL A 37 3.44 1.64 -8.20
CA VAL A 37 4.18 1.39 -6.96
C VAL A 37 4.60 -0.08 -6.86
N ILE A 38 3.72 -1.02 -7.21
CA ILE A 38 4.03 -2.45 -7.22
C ILE A 38 5.10 -2.77 -8.27
N GLU A 39 4.95 -2.27 -9.50
CA GLU A 39 5.97 -2.45 -10.55
C GLU A 39 7.32 -1.86 -10.17
N ARG A 40 7.30 -0.70 -9.50
CA ARG A 40 8.51 -0.07 -8.99
C ARG A 40 9.14 -0.93 -7.91
N PHE A 41 8.37 -1.53 -7.01
CA PHE A 41 8.91 -2.44 -5.99
C PHE A 41 9.61 -3.67 -6.57
N ASP A 42 9.14 -4.18 -7.73
CA ASP A 42 9.84 -5.27 -8.43
C ASP A 42 11.14 -4.81 -9.11
N LYS A 43 11.11 -3.64 -9.77
CA LYS A 43 12.19 -3.17 -10.65
C LYS A 43 13.25 -2.30 -9.96
N ASP A 44 12.88 -1.56 -8.93
CA ASP A 44 13.73 -0.57 -8.23
C ASP A 44 14.40 -1.22 -7.02
N GLU A 45 15.67 -1.58 -7.17
CA GLU A 45 16.43 -2.18 -6.07
C GLU A 45 16.59 -1.26 -4.85
N SER A 46 16.40 0.06 -4.98
CA SER A 46 16.48 0.98 -3.84
C SER A 46 15.24 0.92 -2.94
N LEU A 47 14.10 0.48 -3.48
CA LEU A 47 12.84 0.40 -2.74
C LEU A 47 12.78 -0.93 -1.97
N LYS A 48 13.00 -0.86 -0.64
CA LYS A 48 13.08 -2.06 0.22
C LYS A 48 11.85 -2.27 1.12
N LEU A 49 11.01 -1.26 1.30
CA LEU A 49 9.87 -1.30 2.22
C LEU A 49 8.61 -0.76 1.52
N LEU A 50 7.51 -1.50 1.69
CA LEU A 50 6.19 -1.10 1.24
C LEU A 50 5.23 -1.26 2.42
N ILE A 51 4.60 -0.16 2.84
CA ILE A 51 3.65 -0.13 3.96
C ILE A 51 2.24 -0.13 3.39
N VAL A 52 1.41 -1.06 3.86
CA VAL A 52 0.04 -1.24 3.37
C VAL A 52 -0.93 -1.57 4.49
N VAL A 53 -2.17 -1.09 4.34
CA VAL A 53 -3.23 -1.25 5.35
C VAL A 53 -4.14 -2.42 5.00
N ASP A 54 -4.83 -2.35 3.85
CA ASP A 54 -5.85 -3.36 3.48
C ASP A 54 -5.74 -3.87 2.04
N LYS A 55 -5.24 -3.05 1.10
CA LYS A 55 -5.41 -3.30 -0.35
C LYS A 55 -4.44 -4.32 -0.97
N LEU A 56 -3.42 -4.81 -0.27
CA LEU A 56 -2.50 -5.82 -0.82
C LEU A 56 -2.82 -7.26 -0.40
N LEU A 57 -3.87 -7.47 0.39
CA LEU A 57 -4.38 -8.82 0.68
C LEU A 57 -5.23 -9.41 -0.46
N THR A 58 -5.41 -8.71 -1.58
CA THR A 58 -5.98 -9.28 -2.82
C THR A 58 -5.26 -8.70 -4.04
N GLY A 59 -4.19 -9.36 -4.47
CA GLY A 59 -3.55 -9.10 -5.76
C GLY A 59 -2.06 -8.72 -5.70
N PHE A 60 -1.50 -8.46 -4.50
CA PHE A 60 -0.06 -8.34 -4.36
C PHE A 60 0.59 -9.73 -4.43
N ASP A 61 1.46 -9.88 -5.40
CA ASP A 61 2.13 -11.12 -5.70
C ASP A 61 3.54 -10.80 -6.18
N GLU A 62 4.43 -10.63 -5.22
CA GLU A 62 5.83 -10.36 -5.49
C GLU A 62 6.68 -11.50 -4.91
N PRO A 63 7.25 -12.40 -5.73
CA PRO A 63 8.12 -13.48 -5.28
C PRO A 63 9.31 -13.00 -4.43
N LYS A 64 9.83 -11.79 -4.67
CA LYS A 64 10.90 -11.17 -3.88
C LYS A 64 10.46 -10.74 -2.48
N ASN A 65 9.16 -10.63 -2.20
CA ASN A 65 8.68 -10.27 -0.88
C ASN A 65 9.09 -11.34 0.14
N THR A 66 9.93 -10.93 1.09
CA THR A 66 10.57 -11.83 2.04
C THR A 66 10.05 -11.63 3.47
N VAL A 67 9.62 -10.42 3.84
CA VAL A 67 9.22 -10.08 5.21
C VAL A 67 7.88 -9.38 5.19
N LEU A 68 6.92 -9.88 5.97
CA LEU A 68 5.61 -9.26 6.17
C LEU A 68 5.44 -8.93 7.65
N TYR A 69 5.32 -7.62 7.93
CA TYR A 69 4.92 -7.11 9.24
C TYR A 69 3.40 -6.96 9.27
N ILE A 70 2.77 -7.48 10.32
CA ILE A 70 1.32 -7.43 10.51
C ILE A 70 1.07 -6.75 11.84
N ASP A 71 0.37 -5.62 11.82
CA ASP A 71 -0.13 -4.94 13.02
C ASP A 71 -1.66 -4.89 12.97
N LYS A 72 -2.27 -6.03 12.62
CA LYS A 72 -3.72 -6.19 12.50
C LYS A 72 -4.10 -7.60 12.92
N PRO A 73 -5.17 -7.79 13.73
CA PRO A 73 -5.61 -9.12 14.12
C PRO A 73 -6.11 -9.89 12.90
N LEU A 74 -5.23 -10.67 12.28
CA LEU A 74 -5.57 -11.60 11.23
C LEU A 74 -6.19 -12.84 11.87
N LYS A 75 -7.44 -13.13 11.51
CA LYS A 75 -8.14 -14.32 11.99
C LYS A 75 -8.28 -15.33 10.85
N GLU A 76 -8.10 -16.60 11.20
CA GLU A 76 -8.45 -17.75 10.39
C GLU A 76 -7.84 -17.70 8.97
N HIS A 77 -8.69 -17.70 7.94
CA HIS A 77 -8.34 -17.85 6.54
C HIS A 77 -7.47 -16.71 6.00
N ASN A 78 -7.61 -15.49 6.55
CA ASN A 78 -6.84 -14.34 6.11
C ASN A 78 -5.35 -14.48 6.47
N LEU A 79 -5.04 -15.11 7.61
CA LEU A 79 -3.67 -15.40 8.02
C LEU A 79 -3.02 -16.42 7.07
N ILE A 80 -3.73 -17.50 6.76
CA ILE A 80 -3.23 -18.54 5.84
C ILE A 80 -2.98 -17.96 4.44
N GLN A 81 -3.87 -17.09 3.95
CA GLN A 81 -3.66 -16.40 2.68
C GLN A 81 -2.44 -15.48 2.71
N ALA A 82 -2.23 -14.73 3.79
CA ALA A 82 -1.05 -13.90 3.96
C ALA A 82 0.25 -14.73 3.98
N ILE A 83 0.28 -15.82 4.75
CA ILE A 83 1.42 -16.76 4.80
C ILE A 83 1.71 -17.34 3.41
N ALA A 84 0.69 -17.81 2.70
CA ALA A 84 0.83 -18.38 1.37
C ALA A 84 1.42 -17.38 0.35
N ARG A 85 1.11 -16.08 0.49
CA ARG A 85 1.72 -15.03 -0.35
C ARG A 85 3.20 -14.83 -0.04
N VAL A 86 3.56 -14.78 1.24
CA VAL A 86 4.96 -14.57 1.65
C VAL A 86 5.82 -15.82 1.39
N ASN A 87 5.23 -17.00 1.20
CA ASN A 87 5.97 -18.23 0.94
C ASN A 87 6.17 -18.57 -0.56
N ARG A 88 6.01 -17.60 -1.47
CA ARG A 88 6.32 -17.83 -2.90
C ARG A 88 7.81 -18.09 -3.11
N LEU A 89 8.13 -19.13 -3.88
CA LEU A 89 9.49 -19.54 -4.18
C LEU A 89 10.19 -18.47 -5.01
N HIS A 90 11.40 -18.11 -4.61
CA HIS A 90 12.27 -17.22 -5.38
C HIS A 90 13.74 -17.64 -5.17
N PRO A 91 14.60 -17.67 -6.20
CA PRO A 91 15.97 -18.19 -6.07
C PRO A 91 16.82 -17.50 -5.00
N LEU A 92 16.57 -16.21 -4.75
CA LEU A 92 17.28 -15.41 -3.73
C LEU A 92 16.65 -15.51 -2.33
N LYS A 93 15.59 -16.29 -2.17
CA LYS A 93 14.78 -16.35 -0.95
C LYS A 93 14.70 -17.78 -0.42
N LYS A 94 15.23 -17.97 0.78
CA LYS A 94 15.25 -19.29 1.44
C LYS A 94 13.95 -19.60 2.19
N PHE A 95 13.31 -18.59 2.75
CA PHE A 95 12.06 -18.68 3.50
C PHE A 95 11.39 -17.31 3.58
N GLY A 96 10.10 -17.30 3.86
CA GLY A 96 9.34 -16.10 4.20
C GLY A 96 9.34 -15.84 5.71
N LEU A 97 9.43 -14.57 6.11
CA LEU A 97 9.32 -14.14 7.50
C LEU A 97 7.99 -13.42 7.72
N LEU A 98 7.29 -13.80 8.77
CA LEU A 98 6.06 -13.14 9.24
C LEU A 98 6.33 -12.66 10.67
N ILE A 99 6.15 -11.36 10.88
CA ILE A 99 6.37 -10.68 12.16
C ILE A 99 5.05 -10.01 12.55
N ASP A 100 4.57 -10.33 13.76
CA ASP A 100 3.40 -9.75 14.42
C ASP A 100 3.90 -8.98 15.64
#